data_AF-A0A2N9NQV8-F1
#
_entry.id   AF-A0A2N9NQV8-F1
#
_cell.length_a   1.000
_cell.length_b   1.000
_cell.length_c   1.000
_cell.angle_alpha   90.00
_cell.angle_beta   90.00
_cell.angle_gamma   90.00
#
_symmetry.space_group_name_H-M   'P 1'
#
loop_
_entity.id
_entity.type
_entity.pdbx_description
1 polymer ?
#
loop_
_entity_poly.entity_id
_entity_poly.type
_entity_poly.pdbx_seq_one_letter_code
_entity_poly.pdbx_strand_id
1 'polypeptide(L)'
;MKTKRNLIQSCLLGAVLLHTCTCGAQTTVTQIAAGNQHSLFVKSDGSLWAMGWNFYGQLGDGSGNAQTNQPEMIVSNGVTTVVAAGHHSFFTIGGKLWAMGDNESGQLGDGTTNNIYVPKQIIAVIAFAAGDSHSLFTSSSGFYRDLYAMGDNGDGELGSGTFTSTNQPERIERDDTIVFGDYYVTAVAAGSYHSLLIKSDGSLWAMGYDADGQLGDGGFLRTNRAEKIVPSGVTAIAAGGLDSLFLKGDGSLWAMGDNSEGELGDPNVRTGNNNGFTNRPVQIEPSGVTAIAAGYYHNLFIKADGSLWAMGDNASGQLGDGSGNLYTNQPERIVAGGVTTIAAGGTHSLFVTSDGSLWGMGENLAGQLGISSTAYQYRPVQILGPIVPNGGFETRDFTGWALVGDFSNSVATNSGSVHSGLCAAKMGQVGSLASLSQTLNSIPGTNYLLSFWLNCDGQNPNEFSVSWNGATLLDETNLPATGWTNMQFLVTAMGTSTVLAFGFRDDPSYFDFDDVSVVPLSPPAITGIGPAGTNLVLTATNGFWNGTYLALTSTNLAQPLSQWTPVATNTLDGSGPFTIILTNGLNTSDSKRFFILRLD
;
A
#
# COMPACT_ATOMS: atom_id res chain seq x y z
N MET A 1 5.81 -5.93 -66.52
CA MET A 1 6.00 -4.49 -66.24
C MET A 1 4.78 -4.02 -65.44
N LYS A 2 4.68 -4.19 -64.11
CA LYS A 2 5.38 -3.48 -63.01
C LYS A 2 5.79 -2.05 -63.38
N THR A 3 5.05 -1.05 -62.88
CA THR A 3 5.57 0.00 -61.96
C THR A 3 4.48 0.92 -61.38
N LYS A 4 4.45 0.97 -60.04
CA LYS A 4 4.41 2.16 -59.15
C LYS A 4 3.40 3.29 -59.42
N ARG A 5 2.37 3.36 -58.56
CA ARG A 5 1.63 4.54 -58.04
C ARG A 5 0.63 3.97 -57.01
N ASN A 6 0.58 4.25 -55.70
CA ASN A 6 1.29 5.16 -54.81
C ASN A 6 1.45 4.41 -53.46
N LEU A 7 2.68 4.02 -53.14
CA LEU A 7 3.12 3.75 -51.76
C LEU A 7 3.67 5.07 -51.22
N ILE A 8 2.78 5.92 -50.69
CA ILE A 8 3.14 7.00 -49.74
C ILE A 8 1.96 7.10 -48.77
N GLN A 9 1.82 6.08 -47.92
CA GLN A 9 0.94 6.12 -46.74
C GLN A 9 1.50 5.21 -45.61
N SER A 10 2.82 5.00 -45.59
CA SER A 10 3.44 3.99 -44.71
C SER A 10 4.85 4.37 -44.22
N CYS A 11 5.13 5.67 -44.05
CA CYS A 11 6.37 6.16 -43.45
C CYS A 11 6.13 7.41 -42.60
N LEU A 12 5.33 7.30 -41.53
CA LEU A 12 5.41 8.16 -40.34
C LEU A 12 4.54 7.56 -39.21
N LEU A 13 4.95 6.40 -38.70
CA LEU A 13 4.52 5.88 -37.40
C LEU A 13 5.79 5.38 -36.72
N GLY A 14 6.56 6.33 -36.17
CA GLY A 14 7.64 6.04 -35.21
C GLY A 14 7.11 5.90 -33.78
N ALA A 15 5.88 6.34 -33.52
CA ALA A 15 5.10 5.91 -32.37
C ALA A 15 4.40 4.59 -32.75
N VAL A 16 4.80 3.49 -32.11
CA VAL A 16 4.23 2.16 -32.31
C VAL A 16 2.77 2.18 -31.84
N LEU A 17 1.85 2.20 -32.80
CA LEU A 17 0.44 1.91 -32.59
C LEU A 17 0.26 0.39 -32.58
N LEU A 18 0.19 -0.23 -31.40
CA LEU A 18 -0.23 -1.63 -31.26
C LEU A 18 -1.09 -1.80 -29.99
N HIS A 19 -2.32 -2.26 -30.26
CA HIS A 19 -3.21 -3.10 -29.45
C HIS A 19 -2.90 -3.22 -27.96
N THR A 20 -3.90 -2.86 -27.13
CA THR A 20 -4.05 -3.17 -25.69
C THR A 20 -2.94 -4.05 -25.16
N CYS A 21 -1.78 -3.43 -24.95
CA CYS A 21 -0.73 -4.06 -24.21
C CYS A 21 -1.22 -3.99 -22.78
N THR A 22 -1.67 -5.11 -22.23
CA THR A 22 -1.60 -5.29 -20.79
C THR A 22 -0.10 -5.36 -20.48
N CYS A 23 0.56 -4.20 -20.50
CA CYS A 23 1.75 -3.99 -19.71
C CYS A 23 1.46 -4.64 -18.37
N GLY A 24 2.35 -5.50 -17.86
CA GLY A 24 2.27 -5.96 -16.46
C GLY A 24 1.89 -4.74 -15.64
N ALA A 25 0.64 -4.74 -15.17
CA ALA A 25 0.01 -3.51 -14.71
C ALA A 25 0.94 -2.93 -13.64
N GLN A 26 1.16 -1.62 -13.66
CA GLN A 26 1.83 -0.93 -12.56
C GLN A 26 1.29 -1.53 -11.26
N THR A 27 2.19 -2.13 -10.48
CA THR A 27 1.75 -2.86 -9.30
C THR A 27 1.45 -1.83 -8.22
N THR A 28 0.19 -1.44 -8.11
CA THR A 28 -0.30 -0.49 -7.10
C THR A 28 -0.33 -1.16 -5.74
N VAL A 29 -0.24 -0.37 -4.67
CA VAL A 29 -0.43 -0.90 -3.32
C VAL A 29 -1.92 -1.19 -3.13
N THR A 30 -2.23 -2.41 -2.72
CA THR A 30 -3.61 -2.89 -2.53
C THR A 30 -3.97 -3.10 -1.07
N GLN A 31 -2.97 -3.32 -0.22
CA GLN A 31 -3.13 -3.50 1.21
C GLN A 31 -1.93 -2.95 1.96
N ILE A 32 -2.18 -2.47 3.17
CA ILE A 32 -1.19 -1.92 4.09
C ILE A 32 -1.48 -2.43 5.49
N ALA A 33 -0.43 -2.61 6.28
CA ALA A 33 -0.53 -2.85 7.71
C ALA A 33 0.64 -2.16 8.42
N ALA A 34 0.39 -1.65 9.62
CA ALA A 34 1.37 -0.94 10.43
C ALA A 34 1.39 -1.57 11.84
N GLY A 35 2.56 -2.02 12.28
CA GLY A 35 2.79 -2.50 13.64
C GLY A 35 3.38 -1.41 14.52
N ASN A 36 4.00 -1.76 15.66
CA ASN A 36 4.56 -0.72 16.54
C ASN A 36 5.65 0.11 15.84
N GLN A 37 6.58 -0.56 15.15
CA GLN A 37 7.72 0.09 14.49
C GLN A 37 8.07 -0.52 13.13
N HIS A 38 7.12 -1.19 12.49
CA HIS A 38 7.31 -1.78 11.16
C HIS A 38 6.06 -1.60 10.31
N SER A 39 6.25 -1.64 9.00
CA SER A 39 5.20 -1.50 8.00
C SER A 39 5.26 -2.63 7.01
N LEU A 40 4.09 -3.09 6.59
CA LEU A 40 3.93 -4.09 5.55
C LEU A 40 2.97 -3.56 4.49
N PHE A 41 3.19 -3.96 3.24
CA PHE A 41 2.23 -3.67 2.18
C PHE A 41 2.26 -4.75 1.09
N VAL A 42 1.11 -4.91 0.44
CA VAL A 42 0.92 -5.88 -0.65
C VAL A 42 0.63 -5.12 -1.93
N LYS A 43 1.36 -5.44 -2.99
CA LYS A 43 1.12 -4.87 -4.32
C LYS A 43 0.12 -5.71 -5.12
N SER A 44 -0.44 -5.17 -6.19
CA SER A 44 -1.47 -5.84 -7.00
C SER A 44 -1.01 -7.11 -7.73
N ASP A 45 0.30 -7.37 -7.81
CA ASP A 45 0.88 -8.65 -8.24
C ASP A 45 0.90 -9.72 -7.13
N GLY A 46 0.45 -9.37 -5.93
CA GLY A 46 0.45 -10.21 -4.74
C GLY A 46 1.81 -10.31 -4.05
N SER A 47 2.79 -9.47 -4.40
CA SER A 47 4.07 -9.38 -3.69
C SER A 47 3.90 -8.69 -2.32
N LEU A 48 4.56 -9.22 -1.29
CA LEU A 48 4.61 -8.65 0.06
C LEU A 48 5.94 -7.94 0.28
N TRP A 49 5.86 -6.74 0.81
CA TRP A 49 6.98 -5.89 1.12
C TRP A 49 6.93 -5.44 2.57
N ALA A 50 8.10 -5.27 3.18
CA ALA A 50 8.26 -4.92 4.58
C ALA A 50 9.33 -3.83 4.76
N MET A 51 9.19 -3.01 5.80
CA MET A 51 10.18 -2.00 6.20
C MET A 51 10.07 -1.70 7.70
N GLY A 52 11.13 -1.10 8.27
CA GLY A 52 11.17 -0.69 9.66
C GLY A 52 12.00 -1.61 10.55
N TRP A 53 11.61 -1.70 11.82
CA TRP A 53 12.28 -2.48 12.84
C TRP A 53 12.20 -3.99 12.59
N ASN A 54 13.28 -4.73 12.84
CA ASN A 54 13.36 -6.18 12.53
C ASN A 54 14.10 -7.02 13.60
N PHE A 55 14.24 -6.53 14.83
CA PHE A 55 15.03 -7.23 15.85
C PHE A 55 14.45 -8.61 16.22
N TYR A 56 13.14 -8.77 16.09
CA TYR A 56 12.45 -10.03 16.36
C TYR A 56 12.12 -10.82 15.08
N GLY A 57 12.49 -10.30 13.90
CA GLY A 57 12.20 -10.95 12.62
C GLY A 57 10.84 -10.60 12.02
N GLN A 58 10.18 -9.53 12.49
CA GLN A 58 8.86 -9.12 11.99
C GLN A 58 8.84 -8.80 10.50
N LEU A 59 9.99 -8.51 9.88
CA LEU A 59 10.04 -8.33 8.42
C LEU A 59 10.16 -9.66 7.67
N GLY A 60 10.65 -10.73 8.30
CA GLY A 60 10.77 -12.05 7.67
C GLY A 60 11.89 -12.20 6.65
N ASP A 61 12.89 -11.32 6.67
CA ASP A 61 14.05 -11.30 5.75
C ASP A 61 15.15 -12.33 6.11
N GLY A 62 15.01 -13.02 7.24
CA GLY A 62 15.99 -13.97 7.79
C GLY A 62 17.20 -13.35 8.49
N SER A 63 17.32 -12.02 8.57
CA SER A 63 18.51 -11.35 9.13
C SER A 63 18.45 -11.16 10.65
N GLY A 64 17.25 -10.88 11.18
CA GLY A 64 16.96 -10.81 12.61
C GLY A 64 17.77 -9.81 13.43
N ASN A 65 18.43 -8.81 12.81
CA ASN A 65 19.30 -7.87 13.53
C ASN A 65 19.56 -6.52 12.81
N ALA A 66 18.72 -6.13 11.85
CA ALA A 66 18.83 -4.81 11.23
C ALA A 66 17.47 -4.25 10.86
N GLN A 67 17.18 -3.03 11.30
CA GLN A 67 16.08 -2.25 10.75
C GLN A 67 16.40 -1.89 9.29
N THR A 68 15.37 -1.78 8.45
CA THR A 68 15.52 -1.30 7.08
C THR A 68 14.71 -0.04 6.87
N ASN A 69 15.31 0.99 6.28
CA ASN A 69 14.65 2.23 5.94
C ASN A 69 14.26 2.28 4.45
N GLN A 70 14.26 1.12 3.78
CA GLN A 70 13.77 0.95 2.42
C GLN A 70 12.82 -0.25 2.36
N PRO A 71 11.78 -0.23 1.51
CA PRO A 71 10.95 -1.39 1.29
C PRO A 71 11.74 -2.58 0.76
N GLU A 72 11.64 -3.72 1.43
CA GLU A 72 12.23 -4.99 1.02
C GLU A 72 11.15 -5.98 0.63
N MET A 73 11.32 -6.68 -0.50
CA MET A 73 10.39 -7.71 -0.94
C MET A 73 10.64 -9.00 -0.15
N ILE A 74 9.62 -9.45 0.57
CA ILE A 74 9.66 -10.65 1.43
C ILE A 74 9.07 -11.85 0.71
N VAL A 75 7.96 -11.64 -0.01
CA VAL A 75 7.30 -12.66 -0.83
C VAL A 75 7.05 -12.10 -2.23
N SER A 76 7.37 -12.88 -3.25
CA SER A 76 7.31 -12.44 -4.65
C SER A 76 5.91 -12.43 -5.27
N ASN A 77 4.95 -13.21 -4.76
CA ASN A 77 3.55 -13.22 -5.20
C ASN A 77 2.64 -14.03 -4.27
N GLY A 78 1.33 -13.99 -4.55
CA GLY A 78 0.33 -14.88 -3.95
C GLY A 78 -0.20 -14.46 -2.59
N VAL A 79 0.27 -13.33 -2.05
CA VAL A 79 -0.22 -12.79 -0.77
C VAL A 79 -1.58 -12.14 -0.97
N THR A 80 -2.55 -12.54 -0.15
CA THR A 80 -3.95 -12.09 -0.24
C THR A 80 -4.40 -11.26 0.96
N THR A 81 -3.68 -11.31 2.08
CA THR A 81 -3.97 -10.50 3.26
C THR A 81 -2.69 -10.29 4.06
N VAL A 82 -2.57 -9.15 4.74
CA VAL A 82 -1.44 -8.83 5.62
C VAL A 82 -1.93 -8.18 6.91
N VAL A 83 -1.30 -8.51 8.03
CA VAL A 83 -1.45 -7.84 9.34
C VAL A 83 -0.06 -7.63 9.94
N ALA A 84 0.15 -6.44 10.48
CA ALA A 84 1.30 -6.08 11.28
C ALA A 84 0.77 -5.81 12.70
N ALA A 85 1.33 -6.54 13.65
CA ALA A 85 0.95 -6.51 15.06
C ALA A 85 2.00 -5.71 15.85
N GLY A 86 2.08 -5.87 17.18
CA GLY A 86 3.10 -5.17 17.98
C GLY A 86 4.52 -5.39 17.44
N HIS A 87 4.99 -6.64 17.51
CA HIS A 87 6.33 -7.04 17.04
C HIS A 87 6.34 -8.31 16.17
N HIS A 88 5.18 -8.68 15.63
CA HIS A 88 5.01 -9.81 14.74
C HIS A 88 4.10 -9.49 13.56
N SER A 89 4.11 -10.38 12.58
CA SER A 89 3.42 -10.17 11.32
C SER A 89 2.81 -11.45 10.80
N PHE A 90 1.66 -11.30 10.16
CA PHE A 90 0.95 -12.38 9.51
C PHE A 90 0.59 -12.03 8.08
N PHE A 91 0.54 -13.05 7.24
CA PHE A 91 -0.03 -12.92 5.91
C PHE A 91 -0.65 -14.23 5.45
N THR A 92 -1.47 -14.17 4.41
CA THR A 92 -2.12 -15.35 3.82
C THR A 92 -1.67 -15.60 2.39
N ILE A 93 -1.40 -16.87 2.06
CA ILE A 93 -1.18 -17.36 0.69
C ILE A 93 -2.04 -18.59 0.47
N GLY A 94 -2.93 -18.56 -0.51
CA GLY A 94 -3.80 -19.71 -0.84
C GLY A 94 -4.65 -20.19 0.34
N GLY A 95 -5.13 -19.26 1.18
CA GLY A 95 -5.95 -19.55 2.37
C GLY A 95 -5.16 -20.10 3.58
N LYS A 96 -3.83 -20.13 3.50
CA LYS A 96 -2.94 -20.55 4.60
C LYS A 96 -2.30 -19.34 5.26
N LEU A 97 -2.28 -19.35 6.59
CA LEU A 97 -1.62 -18.37 7.44
C LEU A 97 -0.12 -18.64 7.52
N TRP A 98 0.65 -17.59 7.31
CA TRP A 98 2.09 -17.53 7.52
C TRP A 98 2.38 -16.49 8.60
N ALA A 99 3.38 -16.77 9.42
CA ALA A 99 3.76 -15.96 10.57
C ALA A 99 5.27 -15.66 10.56
N MET A 100 5.64 -14.50 11.10
CA MET A 100 7.03 -14.07 11.35
C MET A 100 7.08 -13.05 12.48
N GLY A 101 8.25 -12.88 13.10
CA GLY A 101 8.49 -11.92 14.17
C GLY A 101 8.57 -12.52 15.57
N ASP A 102 8.23 -11.68 16.54
CA ASP A 102 8.24 -12.00 17.97
C ASP A 102 7.29 -13.15 18.31
N ASN A 103 7.74 -14.04 19.18
CA ASN A 103 6.98 -15.19 19.66
C ASN A 103 7.23 -15.47 21.14
N GLU A 104 7.77 -14.52 21.91
CA GLU A 104 8.10 -14.73 23.33
C GLU A 104 6.88 -15.11 24.18
N SER A 105 5.68 -14.65 23.79
CA SER A 105 4.39 -14.99 24.41
C SER A 105 3.66 -16.15 23.72
N GLY A 106 4.23 -16.73 22.66
CA GLY A 106 3.59 -17.76 21.84
C GLY A 106 2.59 -17.22 20.81
N GLN A 107 2.63 -15.91 20.55
CA GLN A 107 1.67 -15.18 19.69
C GLN A 107 1.68 -15.60 18.22
N LEU A 108 2.67 -16.40 17.78
CA LEU A 108 2.71 -16.99 16.43
C LEU A 108 2.09 -18.39 16.35
N GLY A 109 1.81 -19.03 17.50
CA GLY A 109 1.03 -20.26 17.56
C GLY A 109 1.69 -21.49 16.95
N ASP A 110 3.02 -21.53 16.92
CA ASP A 110 3.78 -22.60 16.29
C ASP A 110 4.14 -23.74 17.27
N GLY A 111 3.59 -23.70 18.49
CA GLY A 111 3.87 -24.62 19.58
C GLY A 111 5.18 -24.33 20.32
N THR A 112 5.85 -23.21 20.01
CA THR A 112 7.09 -22.77 20.67
C THR A 112 6.95 -21.33 21.13
N THR A 113 8.00 -20.81 21.78
CA THR A 113 8.15 -19.39 22.12
C THR A 113 9.40 -18.79 21.47
N ASN A 114 9.78 -19.31 20.29
CA ASN A 114 10.96 -18.85 19.56
C ASN A 114 10.53 -17.93 18.41
N ASN A 115 11.24 -16.82 18.25
CA ASN A 115 11.02 -15.87 17.16
C ASN A 115 11.19 -16.53 15.79
N ILE A 116 10.41 -16.06 14.82
CA ILE A 116 10.40 -16.58 13.45
C ILE A 116 10.95 -15.52 12.50
N TYR A 117 12.21 -15.69 12.10
CA TYR A 117 12.93 -14.74 11.23
C TYR A 117 12.67 -14.92 9.75
N VAL A 118 12.14 -16.08 9.34
CA VAL A 118 11.75 -16.38 7.96
C VAL A 118 10.33 -16.91 8.00
N PRO A 119 9.40 -16.43 7.15
CA PRO A 119 7.99 -16.82 7.22
C PRO A 119 7.78 -18.32 7.36
N LYS A 120 6.98 -18.70 8.37
CA LYS A 120 6.59 -20.08 8.64
C LYS A 120 5.09 -20.25 8.49
N GLN A 121 4.67 -21.27 7.75
CA GLN A 121 3.27 -21.63 7.62
C GLN A 121 2.75 -22.21 8.97
N ILE A 122 1.61 -21.72 9.45
CA ILE A 122 0.99 -22.16 10.71
C ILE A 122 -0.23 -23.05 10.44
N ILE A 123 -1.37 -22.47 10.02
CA ILE A 123 -2.66 -23.16 9.81
C ILE A 123 -3.47 -22.52 8.66
N ALA A 124 -4.67 -23.00 8.34
CA ALA A 124 -5.60 -22.36 7.39
C ALA A 124 -6.64 -21.46 8.09
N VAL A 125 -6.97 -20.28 7.52
CA VAL A 125 -7.83 -19.26 8.18
C VAL A 125 -8.70 -18.46 7.18
N ILE A 126 -9.79 -17.83 7.67
CA ILE A 126 -10.63 -16.86 6.93
C ILE A 126 -10.28 -15.41 7.30
N ALA A 127 -10.14 -15.11 8.59
CA ALA A 127 -9.82 -13.76 9.09
C ALA A 127 -8.85 -13.86 10.27
N PHE A 128 -8.09 -12.80 10.49
CA PHE A 128 -7.08 -12.73 11.55
C PHE A 128 -6.90 -11.28 12.02
N ALA A 129 -6.63 -11.12 13.32
CA ALA A 129 -6.19 -9.89 13.94
C ALA A 129 -5.10 -10.23 14.97
N ALA A 130 -4.22 -9.28 15.24
CA ALA A 130 -3.12 -9.48 16.15
C ALA A 130 -2.86 -8.19 16.92
N GLY A 131 -2.78 -8.32 18.25
CA GLY A 131 -2.45 -7.26 19.18
C GLY A 131 -0.95 -7.21 19.44
N ASP A 132 -0.53 -6.72 20.60
CA ASP A 132 0.91 -6.70 20.92
C ASP A 132 1.51 -8.08 21.10
N SER A 133 0.84 -8.90 21.92
CA SER A 133 1.35 -10.19 22.37
C SER A 133 0.33 -11.32 22.22
N HIS A 134 -0.80 -11.08 21.55
CA HIS A 134 -1.84 -12.07 21.29
C HIS A 134 -2.38 -11.99 19.87
N SER A 135 -2.95 -13.07 19.38
CA SER A 135 -3.48 -13.18 18.01
C SER A 135 -4.82 -13.92 18.01
N LEU A 136 -5.76 -13.41 17.24
CA LEU A 136 -7.10 -13.97 17.00
C LEU A 136 -7.27 -14.36 15.54
N PHE A 137 -7.98 -15.46 15.27
CA PHE A 137 -8.30 -15.85 13.90
C PHE A 137 -9.58 -16.68 13.83
N THR A 138 -10.22 -16.66 12.67
CA THR A 138 -11.41 -17.47 12.37
C THR A 138 -11.07 -18.54 11.33
N SER A 139 -11.57 -19.77 11.53
CA SER A 139 -11.28 -20.91 10.64
C SER A 139 -12.20 -20.99 9.42
N SER A 140 -11.65 -21.50 8.31
CA SER A 140 -12.36 -21.77 7.05
C SER A 140 -13.15 -23.08 7.04
N SER A 141 -12.90 -23.95 8.02
CA SER A 141 -13.56 -25.24 8.17
C SER A 141 -14.49 -25.26 9.38
N GLY A 142 -15.72 -25.73 9.20
CA GLY A 142 -16.75 -25.83 10.23
C GLY A 142 -17.99 -25.00 9.89
N PHE A 143 -19.18 -25.47 10.31
CA PHE A 143 -20.47 -24.84 9.98
C PHE A 143 -20.61 -23.40 10.51
N TYR A 144 -19.71 -22.95 11.40
CA TYR A 144 -19.88 -21.74 12.19
C TYR A 144 -18.65 -20.81 12.32
N ARG A 145 -17.60 -20.95 11.51
CA ARG A 145 -16.39 -20.09 11.58
C ARG A 145 -15.86 -19.95 13.02
N ASP A 146 -15.30 -21.03 13.55
CA ASP A 146 -14.77 -21.08 14.91
C ASP A 146 -13.72 -19.97 15.16
N LEU A 147 -13.81 -19.29 16.31
CA LEU A 147 -12.82 -18.33 16.80
C LEU A 147 -11.71 -19.10 17.50
N TYR A 148 -10.48 -18.75 17.19
CA TYR A 148 -9.30 -19.25 17.85
C TYR A 148 -8.44 -18.08 18.32
N ALA A 149 -7.68 -18.33 19.38
CA ALA A 149 -6.77 -17.36 19.95
C ALA A 149 -5.45 -18.04 20.36
N MET A 150 -4.39 -17.23 20.46
CA MET A 150 -3.06 -17.64 20.89
C MET A 150 -2.29 -16.44 21.43
N GLY A 151 -1.21 -16.70 22.17
CA GLY A 151 -0.34 -15.70 22.77
C GLY A 151 -0.64 -15.46 24.24
N ASP A 152 -0.38 -14.22 24.67
CA ASP A 152 -0.63 -13.78 26.03
C ASP A 152 -2.13 -13.81 26.38
N ASN A 153 -2.42 -14.05 27.65
CA ASN A 153 -3.77 -14.08 28.20
C ASN A 153 -3.80 -13.57 29.64
N GLY A 154 -2.81 -12.77 30.03
CA GLY A 154 -2.64 -12.29 31.39
C GLY A 154 -3.86 -11.48 31.88
N ASP A 155 -4.56 -10.83 30.94
CA ASP A 155 -5.72 -9.98 31.17
C ASP A 155 -7.04 -10.56 30.63
N GLY A 156 -7.00 -11.74 30.02
CA GLY A 156 -8.18 -12.42 29.49
C GLY A 156 -8.45 -12.12 28.01
N GLU A 157 -7.48 -11.51 27.31
CA GLU A 157 -7.54 -11.08 25.92
C GLU A 157 -7.84 -12.21 24.92
N LEU A 158 -7.59 -13.47 25.29
CA LEU A 158 -7.96 -14.63 24.46
C LEU A 158 -9.44 -15.01 24.58
N GLY A 159 -10.12 -14.61 25.66
CA GLY A 159 -11.52 -14.98 25.89
C GLY A 159 -11.77 -16.45 26.21
N SER A 160 -10.75 -17.21 26.62
CA SER A 160 -10.83 -18.66 26.86
C SER A 160 -11.56 -19.04 28.16
N GLY A 161 -12.05 -18.07 28.92
CA GLY A 161 -12.57 -18.28 30.28
C GLY A 161 -11.48 -18.52 31.32
N THR A 162 -10.22 -18.35 30.94
CA THR A 162 -9.04 -18.45 31.82
C THR A 162 -8.14 -17.23 31.63
N PHE A 163 -7.13 -17.05 32.50
CA PHE A 163 -6.07 -16.05 32.35
C PHE A 163 -4.72 -16.73 32.04
N THR A 164 -4.75 -17.80 31.25
CA THR A 164 -3.57 -18.63 30.95
C THR A 164 -3.21 -18.48 29.49
N SER A 165 -1.98 -18.04 29.23
CA SER A 165 -1.42 -17.85 27.89
C SER A 165 -1.22 -19.20 27.20
N THR A 166 -1.27 -19.21 25.86
CA THR A 166 -1.09 -20.43 25.05
C THR A 166 -0.24 -20.17 23.83
N ASN A 167 0.69 -21.07 23.53
CA ASN A 167 1.56 -20.99 22.35
C ASN A 167 1.08 -21.86 21.18
N GLN A 168 -0.16 -22.33 21.26
CA GLN A 168 -0.85 -23.05 20.19
C GLN A 168 -2.24 -22.44 19.96
N PRO A 169 -2.73 -22.46 18.71
CA PRO A 169 -4.14 -22.23 18.39
C PRO A 169 -5.11 -22.91 19.36
N GLU A 170 -5.72 -22.15 20.25
CA GLU A 170 -6.79 -22.63 21.12
C GLU A 170 -8.13 -22.21 20.53
N ARG A 171 -9.07 -23.15 20.43
CA ARG A 171 -10.44 -22.85 20.03
C ARG A 171 -11.15 -22.20 21.20
N ILE A 172 -11.67 -20.99 21.01
CA ILE A 172 -12.42 -20.28 22.03
C ILE A 172 -13.84 -20.85 22.06
N GLU A 173 -14.10 -21.68 23.06
CA GLU A 173 -15.34 -22.44 23.17
C GLU A 173 -16.55 -21.52 23.38
N ARG A 174 -17.67 -21.93 22.76
CA ARG A 174 -18.99 -21.38 23.05
C ARG A 174 -19.35 -21.79 24.47
N ASP A 175 -19.77 -20.85 25.30
CA ASP A 175 -20.43 -21.21 26.55
C ASP A 175 -21.67 -22.05 26.19
N ASP A 176 -21.56 -23.37 26.37
CA ASP A 176 -22.52 -24.40 25.93
C ASP A 176 -23.80 -24.41 26.80
N THR A 177 -24.07 -23.32 27.51
CA THR A 177 -25.30 -23.14 28.28
C THR A 177 -26.25 -22.21 27.54
N ILE A 178 -27.12 -22.86 26.76
CA ILE A 178 -28.27 -22.35 25.98
C ILE A 178 -27.94 -22.14 24.50
N VAL A 179 -28.45 -23.06 23.68
CA VAL A 179 -28.67 -22.89 22.25
C VAL A 179 -29.47 -21.61 22.03
N PHE A 180 -28.78 -20.55 21.61
CA PHE A 180 -29.36 -19.46 20.85
C PHE A 180 -28.56 -19.27 19.55
N GLY A 181 -29.15 -19.75 18.45
CA GLY A 181 -29.15 -19.17 17.09
C GLY A 181 -27.84 -18.74 16.43
N ASP A 182 -27.48 -19.45 15.35
CA ASP A 182 -27.10 -18.96 14.00
C ASP A 182 -26.01 -17.89 13.77
N TYR A 183 -25.49 -17.20 14.78
CA TYR A 183 -24.54 -16.10 14.58
C TYR A 183 -23.09 -16.54 14.80
N TYR A 184 -22.22 -16.16 13.87
CA TYR A 184 -20.78 -16.50 13.86
C TYR A 184 -19.93 -15.23 13.85
N VAL A 185 -18.66 -15.33 14.25
CA VAL A 185 -17.73 -14.19 14.23
C VAL A 185 -17.42 -13.80 12.78
N THR A 186 -17.61 -12.53 12.44
CA THR A 186 -17.36 -11.97 11.10
C THR A 186 -16.11 -11.10 11.04
N ALA A 187 -15.72 -10.48 12.15
CA ALA A 187 -14.51 -9.68 12.26
C ALA A 187 -13.93 -9.76 13.67
N VAL A 188 -12.62 -9.57 13.78
CA VAL A 188 -11.86 -9.48 15.02
C VAL A 188 -10.91 -8.29 14.93
N ALA A 189 -10.61 -7.66 16.07
CA ALA A 189 -9.55 -6.68 16.24
C ALA A 189 -8.89 -6.91 17.60
N ALA A 190 -7.61 -6.59 17.72
CA ALA A 190 -6.83 -6.84 18.92
C ALA A 190 -5.97 -5.60 19.20
N GLY A 191 -6.13 -5.02 20.39
CA GLY A 191 -5.31 -3.93 20.89
C GLY A 191 -4.10 -4.48 21.67
N SER A 192 -3.53 -3.67 22.56
CA SER A 192 -2.38 -4.16 23.37
C SER A 192 -2.75 -5.36 24.24
N TYR A 193 -3.85 -5.25 24.99
CA TYR A 193 -4.27 -6.21 26.01
C TYR A 193 -5.78 -6.52 25.98
N HIS A 194 -6.46 -6.15 24.90
CA HIS A 194 -7.90 -6.36 24.74
C HIS A 194 -8.23 -6.78 23.32
N SER A 195 -9.41 -7.36 23.18
CA SER A 195 -9.89 -7.95 21.94
C SER A 195 -11.34 -7.56 21.68
N LEU A 196 -11.63 -7.24 20.43
CA LEU A 196 -12.97 -6.93 19.92
C LEU A 196 -13.40 -7.96 18.89
N LEU A 197 -14.70 -8.24 18.83
CA LEU A 197 -15.28 -9.07 17.78
C LEU A 197 -16.65 -8.57 17.32
N ILE A 198 -16.94 -8.77 16.04
CA ILE A 198 -18.25 -8.58 15.44
C ILE A 198 -18.85 -9.97 15.19
N LYS A 199 -20.11 -10.18 15.57
CA LYS A 199 -20.89 -11.36 15.17
C LYS A 199 -21.77 -11.04 13.96
N SER A 200 -22.25 -12.08 13.27
CA SER A 200 -23.02 -11.93 12.01
C SER A 200 -24.40 -11.28 12.17
N ASP A 201 -24.88 -11.04 13.40
CA ASP A 201 -26.01 -10.16 13.71
C ASP A 201 -25.63 -8.66 13.80
N GLY A 202 -24.36 -8.34 13.60
CA GLY A 202 -23.80 -6.99 13.73
C GLY A 202 -23.59 -6.55 15.19
N SER A 203 -23.60 -7.47 16.16
CA SER A 203 -23.29 -7.15 17.56
C SER A 203 -21.78 -7.03 17.79
N LEU A 204 -21.38 -6.06 18.63
CA LEU A 204 -20.00 -5.87 19.11
C LEU A 204 -19.82 -6.54 20.46
N TRP A 205 -18.72 -7.26 20.61
CA TRP A 205 -18.30 -7.83 21.88
C TRP A 205 -16.84 -7.53 22.16
N ALA A 206 -16.49 -7.46 23.44
CA ALA A 206 -15.14 -7.15 23.90
C ALA A 206 -14.69 -8.08 25.04
N MET A 207 -13.37 -8.26 25.18
CA MET A 207 -12.73 -9.02 26.27
C MET A 207 -11.29 -8.55 26.51
N GLY A 208 -10.71 -8.96 27.63
CA GLY A 208 -9.35 -8.60 28.03
C GLY A 208 -9.31 -7.48 29.07
N TYR A 209 -8.24 -6.71 29.05
CA TYR A 209 -7.97 -5.58 29.95
C TYR A 209 -9.00 -4.45 29.79
N ASP A 210 -9.37 -3.79 30.90
CA ASP A 210 -10.43 -2.77 30.93
C ASP A 210 -10.17 -1.60 31.90
N ALA A 211 -8.95 -1.41 32.41
CA ALA A 211 -8.73 -0.39 33.44
C ALA A 211 -8.98 1.06 32.95
N ASP A 212 -8.94 1.26 31.63
CA ASP A 212 -9.19 2.54 30.96
C ASP A 212 -10.56 2.55 30.26
N GLY A 213 -11.36 1.50 30.41
CA GLY A 213 -12.70 1.39 29.83
C GLY A 213 -12.73 0.99 28.35
N GLN A 214 -11.63 0.43 27.82
CA GLN A 214 -11.52 0.00 26.43
C GLN A 214 -12.55 -1.05 26.01
N LEU A 215 -13.19 -1.76 26.96
CA LEU A 215 -14.27 -2.69 26.63
C LEU A 215 -15.61 -1.97 26.42
N GLY A 216 -15.84 -0.82 27.06
CA GLY A 216 -17.07 -0.04 26.90
C GLY A 216 -18.33 -0.64 27.55
N ASP A 217 -18.16 -1.60 28.47
CA ASP A 217 -19.24 -2.30 29.17
C ASP A 217 -19.90 -1.44 30.28
N GLY A 218 -19.30 -0.30 30.62
CA GLY A 218 -19.67 0.56 31.74
C GLY A 218 -18.98 0.21 33.06
N GLY A 219 -18.03 -0.72 33.04
CA GLY A 219 -17.14 -1.14 34.10
C GLY A 219 -15.70 -0.65 33.91
N PHE A 220 -14.77 -1.25 34.64
CA PHE A 220 -13.31 -1.07 34.50
C PHE A 220 -12.56 -2.38 34.81
N LEU A 221 -13.28 -3.49 34.74
CA LEU A 221 -12.79 -4.77 35.21
C LEU A 221 -12.52 -5.65 34.00
N ARG A 222 -11.28 -6.10 33.91
CA ARG A 222 -10.89 -7.04 32.88
C ARG A 222 -11.79 -8.29 32.90
N THR A 223 -12.07 -8.84 31.74
CA THR A 223 -12.91 -10.03 31.57
C THR A 223 -12.23 -11.05 30.67
N ASN A 224 -12.29 -12.32 31.04
CA ASN A 224 -11.72 -13.42 30.24
C ASN A 224 -12.76 -14.16 29.41
N ARG A 225 -13.95 -13.55 29.24
CA ARG A 225 -15.01 -14.02 28.36
C ARG A 225 -15.57 -12.82 27.60
N ALA A 226 -15.90 -13.02 26.33
CA ALA A 226 -16.49 -11.96 25.52
C ALA A 226 -17.81 -11.45 26.11
N GLU A 227 -17.92 -10.14 26.30
CA GLU A 227 -19.12 -9.45 26.76
C GLU A 227 -19.74 -8.62 25.64
N LYS A 228 -21.08 -8.59 25.57
CA LYS A 228 -21.80 -7.88 24.51
C LYS A 228 -21.87 -6.39 24.85
N ILE A 229 -21.27 -5.56 24.01
CA ILE A 229 -21.17 -4.11 24.20
C ILE A 229 -22.25 -3.36 23.41
N VAL A 230 -22.41 -3.72 22.13
CA VAL A 230 -23.42 -3.13 21.24
C VAL A 230 -24.31 -4.24 20.67
N PRO A 231 -25.65 -4.10 20.74
CA PRO A 231 -26.55 -5.19 20.39
C PRO A 231 -26.61 -5.50 18.89
N SER A 232 -26.37 -4.53 18.00
CA SER A 232 -26.43 -4.71 16.54
C SER A 232 -25.90 -3.47 15.79
N GLY A 233 -25.71 -3.61 14.47
CA GLY A 233 -25.48 -2.50 13.55
C GLY A 233 -24.02 -2.08 13.38
N VAL A 234 -23.08 -2.79 14.01
CA VAL A 234 -21.63 -2.56 13.87
C VAL A 234 -21.12 -3.28 12.62
N THR A 235 -20.33 -2.57 11.81
CA THR A 235 -19.81 -3.04 10.52
C THR A 235 -18.29 -3.10 10.45
N ALA A 236 -17.57 -2.32 11.27
CA ALA A 236 -16.13 -2.40 11.40
C ALA A 236 -15.69 -2.09 12.84
N ILE A 237 -14.52 -2.62 13.22
CA ILE A 237 -13.88 -2.43 14.51
C ILE A 237 -12.38 -2.17 14.30
N ALA A 238 -11.79 -1.38 15.18
CA ALA A 238 -10.34 -1.23 15.32
C ALA A 238 -10.02 -1.10 16.82
N ALA A 239 -8.89 -1.66 17.25
CA ALA A 239 -8.46 -1.64 18.64
C ALA A 239 -7.06 -1.01 18.68
N GLY A 240 -6.94 0.09 19.42
CA GLY A 240 -5.67 0.78 19.61
C GLY A 240 -4.91 0.21 20.80
N GLY A 241 -4.02 1.01 21.39
CA GLY A 241 -3.28 0.58 22.58
C GLY A 241 -4.23 0.27 23.74
N LEU A 242 -4.97 1.31 24.17
CA LEU A 242 -5.91 1.27 25.29
C LEU A 242 -7.28 1.88 24.94
N ASP A 243 -7.58 1.99 23.65
CA ASP A 243 -8.84 2.49 23.13
C ASP A 243 -9.43 1.56 22.06
N SER A 244 -10.70 1.76 21.76
CA SER A 244 -11.49 0.93 20.87
C SER A 244 -12.39 1.78 20.01
N LEU A 245 -12.34 1.56 18.69
CA LEU A 245 -13.19 2.19 17.70
C LEU A 245 -14.18 1.20 17.09
N PHE A 246 -15.39 1.68 16.77
CA PHE A 246 -16.29 0.95 15.90
C PHE A 246 -17.10 1.87 14.98
N LEU A 247 -17.37 1.34 13.79
CA LEU A 247 -18.20 1.98 12.77
C LEU A 247 -19.56 1.27 12.70
N LYS A 248 -20.63 2.04 12.66
CA LYS A 248 -21.98 1.53 12.39
C LYS A 248 -22.35 1.66 10.91
N GLY A 249 -23.33 0.86 10.48
CA GLY A 249 -23.82 0.86 9.10
C GLY A 249 -24.49 2.16 8.62
N ASP A 250 -24.78 3.09 9.53
CA ASP A 250 -25.23 4.46 9.21
C ASP A 250 -24.08 5.44 8.94
N GLY A 251 -22.82 4.95 9.01
CA GLY A 251 -21.62 5.74 8.83
C GLY A 251 -21.19 6.52 10.08
N SER A 252 -21.79 6.27 11.25
CA SER A 252 -21.36 6.89 12.51
C SER A 252 -20.16 6.18 13.14
N LEU A 253 -19.19 6.99 13.59
CA LEU A 253 -17.99 6.53 14.30
C LEU A 253 -18.18 6.69 15.80
N TRP A 254 -17.80 5.66 16.54
CA TRP A 254 -17.86 5.63 17.99
C TRP A 254 -16.53 5.14 18.56
N ALA A 255 -16.21 5.62 19.76
CA ALA A 255 -14.97 5.29 20.45
C ALA A 255 -15.21 5.04 21.94
N MET A 256 -14.32 4.29 22.59
CA MET A 256 -14.28 4.06 24.04
C MET A 256 -12.85 3.75 24.50
N GLY A 257 -12.58 3.84 25.79
CA GLY A 257 -11.25 3.61 26.36
C GLY A 257 -10.51 4.91 26.68
N ASP A 258 -9.19 4.84 26.55
CA ASP A 258 -8.29 5.95 26.89
C ASP A 258 -8.47 7.16 25.97
N ASN A 259 -8.34 8.35 26.55
CA ASN A 259 -8.36 9.64 25.87
C ASN A 259 -7.28 10.58 26.46
N SER A 260 -6.25 10.00 27.10
CA SER A 260 -5.18 10.71 27.81
C SER A 260 -4.22 11.45 26.89
N GLU A 261 -4.27 11.22 25.57
CA GLU A 261 -3.70 12.04 24.49
C GLU A 261 -4.74 12.53 23.45
N GLY A 262 -6.03 12.32 23.67
CA GLY A 262 -7.10 12.84 22.80
C GLY A 262 -7.53 11.86 21.70
N GLU A 263 -7.17 10.59 21.87
CA GLU A 263 -7.37 9.46 20.95
C GLU A 263 -8.81 9.31 20.50
N LEU A 264 -9.77 9.61 21.37
CA LEU A 264 -11.19 9.50 21.03
C LEU A 264 -11.68 10.69 20.21
N GLY A 265 -10.96 11.81 20.17
CA GLY A 265 -11.40 13.02 19.46
C GLY A 265 -12.65 13.68 20.05
N ASP A 266 -13.00 13.39 21.31
CA ASP A 266 -14.08 14.05 22.02
C ASP A 266 -13.51 14.99 23.13
N PRO A 267 -13.65 16.32 22.98
CA PRO A 267 -13.19 17.25 24.00
C PRO A 267 -14.01 17.15 25.31
N ASN A 268 -15.21 16.55 25.28
CA ASN A 268 -16.05 16.38 26.47
C ASN A 268 -15.64 15.18 27.31
N VAL A 269 -14.87 14.24 26.75
CA VAL A 269 -14.21 13.17 27.52
C VAL A 269 -13.01 13.74 28.31
N ARG A 270 -12.69 15.03 28.11
CA ARG A 270 -11.74 15.80 28.91
C ARG A 270 -12.35 17.10 29.43
N THR A 271 -13.01 17.06 30.59
CA THR A 271 -12.92 18.14 31.61
C THR A 271 -13.73 17.81 32.86
N GLY A 272 -13.02 17.51 33.95
CA GLY A 272 -13.58 17.37 35.30
C GLY A 272 -13.74 15.91 35.74
N ASN A 273 -13.20 15.58 36.92
CA ASN A 273 -13.40 14.38 37.76
C ASN A 273 -13.23 12.98 37.14
N ASN A 274 -13.20 12.86 35.81
CA ASN A 274 -13.08 11.64 35.03
C ASN A 274 -11.67 11.64 34.43
N ASN A 275 -10.90 10.61 34.74
CA ASN A 275 -9.45 10.47 34.59
C ASN A 275 -8.93 10.44 33.12
N GLY A 276 -9.61 11.11 32.17
CA GLY A 276 -9.16 11.19 30.78
C GLY A 276 -9.51 9.96 29.94
N PHE A 277 -10.55 9.20 30.31
CA PHE A 277 -11.01 8.02 29.58
C PHE A 277 -12.54 7.84 29.71
N THR A 278 -13.14 6.96 28.90
CA THR A 278 -14.57 6.61 28.97
C THR A 278 -14.81 5.10 28.84
N ASN A 279 -15.56 4.54 29.78
CA ASN A 279 -15.97 3.14 29.77
C ASN A 279 -17.32 2.90 29.11
N ARG A 280 -17.82 3.87 28.35
CA ARG A 280 -19.01 3.71 27.52
C ARG A 280 -18.73 4.29 26.13
N PRO A 281 -19.25 3.65 25.06
CA PRO A 281 -19.19 4.20 23.72
C PRO A 281 -19.67 5.65 23.65
N VAL A 282 -18.81 6.52 23.13
CA VAL A 282 -19.11 7.91 22.79
C VAL A 282 -19.13 8.06 21.27
N GLN A 283 -20.03 8.89 20.75
CA GLN A 283 -20.12 9.15 19.30
C GLN A 283 -19.15 10.27 18.93
N ILE A 284 -18.25 9.99 17.97
CA ILE A 284 -17.21 10.92 17.53
C ILE A 284 -17.65 11.64 16.25
N GLU A 285 -18.14 10.88 15.28
CA GLU A 285 -18.71 11.42 14.04
C GLU A 285 -20.11 10.87 13.82
N PRO A 286 -21.11 11.72 13.52
CA PRO A 286 -22.49 11.28 13.42
C PRO A 286 -22.81 10.52 12.13
N SER A 287 -22.01 10.71 11.06
CA SER A 287 -22.22 10.04 9.76
C SER A 287 -21.02 10.23 8.82
N GLY A 288 -21.03 9.51 7.70
CA GLY A 288 -20.13 9.75 6.57
C GLY A 288 -18.75 9.10 6.70
N VAL A 289 -18.47 8.35 7.77
CA VAL A 289 -17.24 7.56 7.92
C VAL A 289 -17.37 6.25 7.17
N THR A 290 -16.30 5.82 6.51
CA THR A 290 -16.26 4.62 5.64
C THR A 290 -15.17 3.63 6.03
N ALA A 291 -14.11 4.07 6.69
CA ALA A 291 -13.03 3.23 7.20
C ALA A 291 -12.42 3.83 8.47
N ILE A 292 -11.86 2.97 9.33
CA ILE A 292 -11.23 3.31 10.61
C ILE A 292 -9.93 2.53 10.77
N ALA A 293 -8.95 3.12 11.46
CA ALA A 293 -7.74 2.45 11.92
C ALA A 293 -7.31 3.04 13.27
N ALA A 294 -6.84 2.19 14.17
CA ALA A 294 -6.40 2.58 15.50
C ALA A 294 -4.91 2.25 15.69
N GLY A 295 -4.16 3.24 16.14
CA GLY A 295 -2.77 3.13 16.54
C GLY A 295 -2.65 3.02 18.05
N TYR A 296 -1.44 3.13 18.59
CA TYR A 296 -1.24 3.01 20.03
C TYR A 296 -1.81 4.20 20.82
N TYR A 297 -1.64 5.40 20.26
CA TYR A 297 -2.00 6.68 20.89
C TYR A 297 -2.73 7.62 19.91
N HIS A 298 -3.17 7.14 18.76
CA HIS A 298 -3.83 7.96 17.75
C HIS A 298 -4.75 7.13 16.87
N ASN A 299 -5.70 7.81 16.23
CA ASN A 299 -6.74 7.19 15.43
C ASN A 299 -6.90 7.88 14.09
N LEU A 300 -7.21 7.10 13.06
CA LEU A 300 -7.44 7.54 11.69
C LEU A 300 -8.82 7.10 11.21
N PHE A 301 -9.44 7.90 10.35
CA PHE A 301 -10.64 7.48 9.64
C PHE A 301 -10.79 8.18 8.28
N ILE A 302 -11.52 7.53 7.37
CA ILE A 302 -11.82 8.04 6.02
C ILE A 302 -13.29 8.43 5.94
N LYS A 303 -13.59 9.62 5.43
CA LYS A 303 -14.98 10.02 5.09
C LYS A 303 -15.34 9.66 3.66
N ALA A 304 -16.64 9.63 3.34
CA ALA A 304 -17.17 9.22 2.04
C ALA A 304 -16.69 10.06 0.83
N ASP A 305 -16.15 11.27 1.07
CA ASP A 305 -15.49 12.11 0.07
C ASP A 305 -14.01 11.74 -0.17
N GLY A 306 -13.52 10.68 0.48
CA GLY A 306 -12.14 10.22 0.41
C GLY A 306 -11.17 11.06 1.27
N SER A 307 -11.67 11.95 2.13
CA SER A 307 -10.79 12.72 3.03
C SER A 307 -10.29 11.88 4.20
N LEU A 308 -9.03 12.09 4.58
CA LEU A 308 -8.39 11.47 5.74
C LEU A 308 -8.47 12.40 6.94
N TRP A 309 -8.93 11.85 8.06
CA TRP A 309 -9.02 12.53 9.34
C TRP A 309 -8.24 11.79 10.41
N ALA A 310 -7.66 12.53 11.36
CA ALA A 310 -6.85 11.98 12.43
C ALA A 310 -7.15 12.67 13.78
N MET A 311 -6.90 11.97 14.88
CA MET A 311 -7.04 12.46 16.25
C MET A 311 -6.12 11.69 17.22
N GLY A 312 -5.82 12.26 18.39
CA GLY A 312 -4.91 11.69 19.39
C GLY A 312 -3.53 12.35 19.40
N ASP A 313 -2.54 11.59 19.90
CA ASP A 313 -1.14 11.98 19.99
C ASP A 313 -0.56 12.37 18.62
N ASN A 314 0.33 13.34 18.62
CA ASN A 314 1.06 13.88 17.49
C ASN A 314 2.51 14.26 17.84
N ALA A 315 3.02 13.84 19.00
CA ALA A 315 4.39 14.16 19.44
C ALA A 315 5.46 13.73 18.43
N SER A 316 5.19 12.67 17.66
CA SER A 316 6.05 12.15 16.59
C SER A 316 5.59 12.57 15.18
N GLY A 317 4.52 13.35 15.06
CA GLY A 317 3.92 13.74 13.79
C GLY A 317 2.99 12.69 13.18
N GLN A 318 2.51 11.71 13.97
CA GLN A 318 1.71 10.59 13.48
C GLN A 318 0.34 10.99 12.91
N LEU A 319 -0.12 12.22 13.16
CA LEU A 319 -1.29 12.80 12.49
C LEU A 319 -0.94 13.46 11.16
N GLY A 320 0.29 13.96 10.99
CA GLY A 320 0.76 14.57 9.73
C GLY A 320 0.21 15.98 9.44
N ASP A 321 -0.29 16.71 10.44
CA ASP A 321 -0.84 18.05 10.29
C ASP A 321 0.23 19.14 9.99
N GLY A 322 1.48 18.86 10.36
CA GLY A 322 2.63 19.76 10.29
C GLY A 322 2.53 20.97 11.22
N SER A 323 1.69 20.89 12.26
CA SER A 323 1.41 22.00 13.18
C SER A 323 2.43 22.08 14.33
N GLY A 324 3.12 20.98 14.64
CA GLY A 324 3.99 20.85 15.81
C GLY A 324 3.23 20.76 17.13
N ASN A 325 1.89 20.70 17.10
CA ASN A 325 1.09 20.38 18.28
C ASN A 325 1.39 18.95 18.72
N LEU A 326 1.43 18.73 20.02
CA LEU A 326 1.72 17.40 20.57
C LEU A 326 0.54 16.44 20.47
N TYR A 327 -0.70 16.91 20.35
CA TYR A 327 -1.88 16.09 20.16
C TYR A 327 -3.07 16.94 19.69
N THR A 328 -4.15 16.29 19.24
CA THR A 328 -5.47 16.90 19.06
C THR A 328 -6.55 16.03 19.69
N ASN A 329 -7.48 16.67 20.41
CA ASN A 329 -8.65 16.01 21.01
C ASN A 329 -9.94 16.23 20.20
N GLN A 330 -9.80 16.60 18.93
CA GLN A 330 -10.88 16.72 17.96
C GLN A 330 -10.38 16.18 16.61
N PRO A 331 -11.26 15.54 15.81
CA PRO A 331 -10.90 15.13 14.46
C PRO A 331 -10.36 16.30 13.62
N GLU A 332 -9.15 16.14 13.09
CA GLU A 332 -8.52 17.08 12.17
C GLU A 332 -8.42 16.45 10.77
N ARG A 333 -8.75 17.24 9.73
CA ARG A 333 -8.63 16.79 8.34
C ARG A 333 -7.19 16.95 7.85
N ILE A 334 -6.53 15.82 7.57
CA ILE A 334 -5.13 15.75 7.15
C ILE A 334 -4.99 15.78 5.62
N VAL A 335 -5.83 15.01 4.92
CA VAL A 335 -5.86 14.95 3.45
C VAL A 335 -7.27 15.28 2.96
N ALA A 336 -7.37 16.12 1.95
CA ALA A 336 -8.65 16.66 1.48
C ALA A 336 -9.52 15.65 0.72
N GLY A 337 -8.94 14.59 0.14
CA GLY A 337 -9.65 13.63 -0.69
C GLY A 337 -8.73 12.56 -1.27
N GLY A 338 -9.32 11.57 -1.95
CA GLY A 338 -8.58 10.55 -2.70
C GLY A 338 -7.96 9.42 -1.87
N VAL A 339 -8.15 9.37 -0.55
CA VAL A 339 -7.66 8.28 0.31
C VAL A 339 -8.63 7.10 0.30
N THR A 340 -8.11 5.89 0.08
CA THR A 340 -8.90 4.66 -0.05
C THR A 340 -8.61 3.63 1.05
N THR A 341 -7.44 3.71 1.70
CA THR A 341 -7.04 2.74 2.73
C THR A 341 -6.15 3.42 3.75
N ILE A 342 -6.26 3.02 5.02
CA ILE A 342 -5.49 3.55 6.14
C ILE A 342 -4.98 2.41 7.02
N ALA A 343 -3.81 2.62 7.64
CA ALA A 343 -3.31 1.80 8.74
C ALA A 343 -2.62 2.73 9.75
N ALA A 344 -2.80 2.44 11.03
CA ALA A 344 -2.16 3.16 12.12
C ALA A 344 -1.30 2.16 12.91
N GLY A 345 -0.03 2.49 13.06
CA GLY A 345 0.92 1.71 13.85
C GLY A 345 1.10 2.29 15.24
N GLY A 346 2.23 1.97 15.87
CA GLY A 346 2.56 2.46 17.22
C GLY A 346 2.52 4.00 17.30
N THR A 347 3.37 4.62 16.49
CA THR A 347 3.63 6.07 16.46
C THR A 347 3.74 6.60 15.02
N HIS A 348 3.16 5.89 14.06
CA HIS A 348 3.19 6.24 12.65
C HIS A 348 1.88 5.85 11.96
N SER A 349 1.64 6.43 10.79
CA SER A 349 0.43 6.24 9.99
C SER A 349 0.80 5.97 8.54
N LEU A 350 0.02 5.12 7.90
CA LEU A 350 0.10 4.81 6.46
C LEU A 350 -1.26 5.04 5.81
N PHE A 351 -1.25 5.46 4.56
CA PHE A 351 -2.46 5.48 3.74
C PHE A 351 -2.16 5.25 2.27
N VAL A 352 -3.17 4.75 1.56
CA VAL A 352 -3.15 4.57 0.10
C VAL A 352 -4.16 5.50 -0.53
N THR A 353 -3.80 6.13 -1.64
CA THR A 353 -4.69 6.97 -2.45
C THR A 353 -5.26 6.23 -3.66
N SER A 354 -6.28 6.80 -4.30
CA SER A 354 -6.99 6.21 -5.44
C SER A 354 -6.11 5.96 -6.66
N ASP A 355 -4.98 6.67 -6.79
CA ASP A 355 -3.95 6.44 -7.80
C ASP A 355 -3.01 5.26 -7.47
N GLY A 356 -3.24 4.58 -6.33
CA GLY A 356 -2.47 3.44 -5.85
C GLY A 356 -1.14 3.80 -5.20
N SER A 357 -0.87 5.08 -4.93
CA SER A 357 0.31 5.51 -4.19
C SER A 357 0.19 5.31 -2.68
N LEU A 358 1.30 4.95 -2.06
CA LEU A 358 1.46 4.71 -0.63
C LEU A 358 2.15 5.92 0.00
N TRP A 359 1.57 6.41 1.08
CA TRP A 359 2.05 7.52 1.86
C TRP A 359 2.18 7.13 3.33
N GLY A 360 3.02 7.86 4.06
CA GLY A 360 3.12 7.72 5.50
C GLY A 360 3.49 9.01 6.21
N MET A 361 3.36 9.00 7.54
CA MET A 361 3.67 10.12 8.44
C MET A 361 3.92 9.60 9.85
N GLY A 362 4.57 10.40 10.69
CA GLY A 362 4.91 10.06 12.08
C GLY A 362 6.36 9.66 12.31
N GLU A 363 6.56 8.83 13.33
CA GLU A 363 7.87 8.32 13.71
C GLU A 363 8.50 7.51 12.59
N ASN A 364 9.80 7.68 12.41
CA ASN A 364 10.57 6.96 11.40
C ASN A 364 11.97 6.59 11.87
N LEU A 365 12.25 6.60 13.18
CA LEU A 365 13.59 6.28 13.70
C LEU A 365 14.03 4.86 13.35
N ALA A 366 13.08 3.92 13.23
CA ALA A 366 13.31 2.56 12.82
C ALA A 366 13.29 2.38 11.28
N GLY A 367 12.99 3.43 10.51
CA GLY A 367 12.78 3.32 9.07
C GLY A 367 11.41 2.79 8.67
N GLN A 368 10.42 2.80 9.59
CA GLN A 368 9.07 2.27 9.36
C GLN A 368 8.29 2.95 8.22
N LEU A 369 8.76 4.10 7.71
CA LEU A 369 8.20 4.74 6.52
C LEU A 369 8.93 4.36 5.22
N GLY A 370 10.09 3.70 5.27
CA GLY A 370 10.78 3.20 4.06
C GLY A 370 11.29 4.26 3.09
N ILE A 371 11.42 5.51 3.53
CA ILE A 371 11.75 6.65 2.67
C ILE A 371 13.26 6.91 2.50
N SER A 372 14.11 5.90 2.68
CA SER A 372 15.58 6.04 2.67
C SER A 372 16.11 7.09 3.65
N SER A 373 15.37 7.33 4.72
CA SER A 373 15.65 8.27 5.80
C SER A 373 15.08 7.69 7.09
N THR A 374 15.60 8.13 8.23
CA THR A 374 15.07 7.77 9.56
C THR A 374 14.50 8.98 10.32
N ALA A 375 14.29 10.10 9.62
CA ALA A 375 13.73 11.31 10.23
C ALA A 375 12.21 11.26 10.32
N TYR A 376 11.66 11.74 11.44
CA TYR A 376 10.22 11.98 11.65
C TYR A 376 9.59 12.73 10.47
N GLN A 377 8.34 12.40 10.16
CA GLN A 377 7.58 13.03 9.08
C GLN A 377 6.32 13.67 9.65
N TYR A 378 6.40 14.96 9.92
CA TYR A 378 5.28 15.75 10.45
C TYR A 378 4.22 16.10 9.39
N ARG A 379 4.45 15.74 8.13
CA ARG A 379 3.48 15.85 7.03
C ARG A 379 3.50 14.53 6.25
N PRO A 380 2.39 14.16 5.58
CA PRO A 380 2.40 13.05 4.64
C PRO A 380 3.58 13.11 3.68
N VAL A 381 4.34 12.02 3.63
CA VAL A 381 5.41 11.79 2.66
C VAL A 381 5.06 10.58 1.81
N GLN A 382 5.35 10.66 0.52
CA GLN A 382 5.13 9.55 -0.39
C GLN A 382 6.22 8.49 -0.19
N ILE A 383 5.81 7.24 0.02
CA ILE A 383 6.68 6.07 0.20
C ILE A 383 6.87 5.37 -1.15
N LEU A 384 5.77 5.14 -1.86
CA LEU A 384 5.76 4.51 -3.18
C LEU A 384 4.68 5.16 -4.04
N GLY A 385 4.97 5.45 -5.30
CA GLY A 385 3.97 5.91 -6.24
C GLY A 385 4.58 6.73 -7.35
N PRO A 386 3.73 7.31 -8.21
CA PRO A 386 4.18 8.25 -9.22
C PRO A 386 4.80 9.48 -8.56
N ILE A 387 5.99 9.89 -9.00
CA ILE A 387 6.67 11.09 -8.51
C ILE A 387 6.06 12.39 -9.05
N VAL A 388 4.98 12.30 -9.85
CA VAL A 388 4.25 13.42 -10.43
C VAL A 388 3.11 13.83 -9.49
N PRO A 389 3.25 14.91 -8.70
CA PRO A 389 2.14 15.47 -7.96
C PRO A 389 0.96 15.86 -8.85
N ASN A 390 -0.25 15.47 -8.42
CA ASN A 390 -1.54 15.76 -9.08
C ASN A 390 -1.53 15.41 -10.57
N GLY A 391 -0.95 14.26 -10.93
CA GLY A 391 -0.89 13.79 -12.32
C GLY A 391 -2.23 13.35 -12.89
N GLY A 392 -3.20 12.97 -12.04
CA GLY A 392 -4.60 12.68 -12.41
C GLY A 392 -5.55 13.88 -12.27
N PHE A 393 -5.05 15.07 -11.93
CA PHE A 393 -5.84 16.32 -11.89
C PHE A 393 -7.11 16.32 -11.00
N GLU A 394 -7.18 15.41 -10.03
CA GLU A 394 -8.36 15.15 -9.20
C GLU A 394 -8.75 16.28 -8.25
N THR A 395 -7.84 17.23 -8.02
CA THR A 395 -8.05 18.39 -7.15
C THR A 395 -8.89 19.49 -7.80
N ARG A 396 -9.35 19.29 -9.05
CA ARG A 396 -10.04 20.32 -9.87
C ARG A 396 -9.18 21.54 -10.15
N ASP A 397 -7.87 21.40 -10.03
CA ASP A 397 -6.89 22.40 -10.37
C ASP A 397 -5.59 21.73 -10.84
N PHE A 398 -4.64 22.56 -11.26
CA PHE A 398 -3.32 22.12 -11.70
C PHE A 398 -2.26 22.32 -10.61
N THR A 399 -2.62 22.16 -9.33
CA THR A 399 -1.65 22.32 -8.24
C THR A 399 -0.42 21.47 -8.48
N GLY A 400 0.77 22.07 -8.31
CA GLY A 400 2.05 21.43 -8.58
C GLY A 400 2.55 21.54 -10.02
N TRP A 401 1.73 22.02 -10.97
CA TRP A 401 2.14 22.24 -12.36
C TRP A 401 2.43 23.72 -12.64
N ALA A 402 3.50 23.98 -13.38
CA ALA A 402 3.76 25.28 -14.00
C ALA A 402 3.03 25.35 -15.34
N LEU A 403 2.22 26.40 -15.49
CA LEU A 403 1.29 26.59 -16.60
C LEU A 403 1.79 27.73 -17.52
N VAL A 404 1.73 27.52 -18.83
CA VAL A 404 1.92 28.58 -19.84
C VAL A 404 0.79 28.49 -20.84
N GLY A 405 0.02 29.57 -21.02
CA GLY A 405 -1.14 29.60 -21.92
C GLY A 405 -2.44 30.02 -21.22
N ASP A 406 -3.57 29.81 -21.92
CA ASP A 406 -4.91 29.98 -21.35
C ASP A 406 -5.41 28.65 -20.77
N PHE A 407 -5.77 28.68 -19.49
CA PHE A 407 -6.26 27.53 -18.72
C PHE A 407 -7.69 27.73 -18.17
N SER A 408 -8.38 28.80 -18.60
CA SER A 408 -9.68 29.20 -18.05
C SER A 408 -10.77 28.13 -18.16
N ASN A 409 -10.64 27.20 -19.12
CA ASN A 409 -11.54 26.08 -19.34
C ASN A 409 -10.79 24.75 -19.47
N SER A 410 -9.70 24.57 -18.72
CA SER A 410 -8.82 23.41 -18.88
C SER A 410 -9.10 22.23 -17.95
N VAL A 411 -10.05 22.37 -17.02
CA VAL A 411 -10.50 21.25 -16.16
C VAL A 411 -11.76 20.62 -16.76
N ALA A 412 -11.71 19.32 -17.00
CA ALA A 412 -12.83 18.49 -17.40
C ALA A 412 -13.40 17.73 -16.18
N THR A 413 -14.72 17.56 -16.14
CA THR A 413 -15.44 16.82 -15.07
C THR A 413 -16.53 15.91 -15.62
N ASN A 414 -16.65 15.81 -16.95
CA ASN A 414 -17.62 15.00 -17.67
C ASN A 414 -16.98 13.66 -18.07
N SER A 415 -17.75 12.58 -17.98
CA SER A 415 -17.29 11.20 -18.21
C SER A 415 -16.75 10.89 -19.61
N GLY A 416 -16.90 11.80 -20.59
CA GLY A 416 -16.31 11.66 -21.92
C GLY A 416 -14.86 12.13 -22.01
N SER A 417 -14.46 13.05 -21.14
CA SER A 417 -13.15 13.71 -21.13
C SER A 417 -12.30 13.35 -19.90
N VAL A 418 -12.85 12.54 -19.00
CA VAL A 418 -12.18 12.03 -17.79
C VAL A 418 -11.89 10.56 -18.02
N HIS A 419 -10.62 10.16 -17.95
CA HIS A 419 -10.24 8.75 -18.11
C HIS A 419 -10.46 7.97 -16.82
N SER A 420 -10.03 8.55 -15.69
CA SER A 420 -10.23 7.97 -14.36
C SER A 420 -10.59 9.05 -13.33
N GLY A 421 -11.16 8.63 -12.19
CA GLY A 421 -11.56 9.54 -11.11
C GLY A 421 -12.63 10.57 -11.48
N LEU A 422 -12.46 11.80 -10.99
CA LEU A 422 -13.46 12.88 -11.04
C LEU A 422 -13.13 13.96 -12.07
N CYS A 423 -11.86 14.16 -12.37
CA CYS A 423 -11.40 15.31 -13.15
C CYS A 423 -10.26 14.92 -14.09
N ALA A 424 -10.11 15.65 -15.19
CA ALA A 424 -8.99 15.52 -16.12
C ALA A 424 -8.61 16.89 -16.70
N ALA A 425 -7.53 16.93 -17.47
CA ALA A 425 -7.14 18.12 -18.20
C ALA A 425 -7.71 18.11 -19.64
N LYS A 426 -8.18 19.26 -20.12
CA LYS A 426 -8.52 19.50 -21.52
C LYS A 426 -7.74 20.69 -22.06
N MET A 427 -6.96 20.47 -23.12
CA MET A 427 -5.83 21.33 -23.45
C MET A 427 -5.73 21.64 -24.94
N GLY A 428 -5.04 22.72 -25.29
CA GLY A 428 -4.65 23.01 -26.67
C GLY A 428 -5.78 23.54 -27.56
N GLN A 429 -6.67 24.40 -27.04
CA GLN A 429 -7.69 25.10 -27.85
C GLN A 429 -7.09 25.74 -29.13
N VAL A 430 -7.89 25.82 -30.20
CA VAL A 430 -7.57 26.59 -31.42
C VAL A 430 -6.99 27.97 -31.10
N GLY A 431 -5.81 28.25 -31.65
CA GLY A 431 -5.10 29.53 -31.51
C GLY A 431 -4.36 29.69 -30.18
N SER A 432 -4.31 28.64 -29.34
CA SER A 432 -3.67 28.65 -28.04
C SER A 432 -2.40 27.81 -28.01
N LEU A 433 -1.37 28.36 -27.36
CA LEU A 433 -0.24 27.59 -26.85
C LEU A 433 -0.55 27.25 -25.40
N ALA A 434 -0.64 25.97 -25.08
CA ALA A 434 -0.78 25.49 -23.72
C ALA A 434 0.37 24.55 -23.38
N SER A 435 1.01 24.72 -22.22
CA SER A 435 1.98 23.76 -21.71
C SER A 435 1.86 23.56 -20.21
N LEU A 436 2.05 22.31 -19.81
CA LEU A 436 2.17 21.87 -18.42
C LEU A 436 3.61 21.45 -18.19
N SER A 437 4.23 21.89 -17.09
CA SER A 437 5.53 21.36 -16.69
C SER A 437 5.66 21.21 -15.19
N GLN A 438 6.47 20.26 -14.77
CA GLN A 438 6.75 20.01 -13.35
C GLN A 438 8.20 19.59 -13.17
N THR A 439 8.83 20.14 -12.13
CA THR A 439 10.14 19.68 -11.66
C THR A 439 9.92 18.55 -10.66
N LEU A 440 10.34 17.34 -11.04
CA LEU A 440 10.19 16.12 -10.25
C LEU A 440 11.48 15.84 -9.48
N ASN A 441 11.35 15.40 -8.23
CA ASN A 441 12.47 14.84 -7.47
C ASN A 441 12.82 13.47 -8.03
N SER A 442 14.07 13.24 -8.40
CA SER A 442 14.51 12.00 -9.04
C SER A 442 15.85 11.53 -8.51
N ILE A 443 16.20 10.27 -8.77
CA ILE A 443 17.45 9.66 -8.31
C ILE A 443 18.39 9.54 -9.52
N PRO A 444 19.60 10.16 -9.49
CA PRO A 444 20.55 10.07 -10.59
C PRO A 444 20.86 8.62 -10.98
N GLY A 445 20.83 8.33 -12.28
CA GLY A 445 21.08 7.01 -12.85
C GLY A 445 19.90 6.04 -12.78
N THR A 446 18.76 6.43 -12.18
CA THR A 446 17.56 5.59 -12.11
C THR A 446 16.74 5.72 -13.38
N ASN A 447 16.27 4.58 -13.89
CA ASN A 447 15.31 4.52 -14.99
C ASN A 447 13.89 4.65 -14.42
N TYR A 448 13.09 5.47 -15.08
CA TYR A 448 11.68 5.69 -14.77
C TYR A 448 10.82 5.31 -15.98
N LEU A 449 9.61 4.84 -15.69
CA LEU A 449 8.54 4.76 -16.66
C LEU A 449 7.69 6.02 -16.54
N LEU A 450 7.72 6.86 -17.57
CA LEU A 450 6.75 7.92 -17.78
C LEU A 450 5.54 7.33 -18.51
N SER A 451 4.34 7.52 -17.97
CA SER A 451 3.06 7.08 -18.52
C SER A 451 2.03 8.21 -18.41
N PHE A 452 1.11 8.32 -19.37
CA PHE A 452 -0.05 9.21 -19.30
C PHE A 452 -1.13 8.75 -20.28
N TRP A 453 -2.37 9.12 -20.03
CA TRP A 453 -3.48 8.88 -20.95
C TRP A 453 -3.77 10.13 -21.77
N LEU A 454 -3.88 9.96 -23.08
CA LEU A 454 -4.18 11.02 -24.04
C LEU A 454 -5.33 10.58 -24.93
N ASN A 455 -6.29 11.48 -25.15
CA ASN A 455 -7.33 11.34 -26.15
C ASN A 455 -7.37 12.59 -27.04
N CYS A 456 -7.21 12.37 -28.34
CA CYS A 456 -7.40 13.35 -29.40
C CYS A 456 -8.38 12.77 -30.42
N ASP A 457 -9.29 13.59 -30.95
CA ASP A 457 -10.26 13.19 -31.97
C ASP A 457 -9.69 13.26 -33.40
N GLY A 458 -8.45 13.73 -33.55
CA GLY A 458 -7.71 13.81 -34.80
C GLY A 458 -8.03 15.02 -35.68
N GLN A 459 -8.69 16.05 -35.15
CA GLN A 459 -8.98 17.28 -35.90
C GLN A 459 -7.70 18.08 -36.16
N ASN A 460 -7.60 18.67 -37.35
CA ASN A 460 -6.43 19.43 -37.78
C ASN A 460 -6.72 20.93 -37.90
N PRO A 461 -5.74 21.81 -37.59
CA PRO A 461 -4.42 21.49 -37.04
C PRO A 461 -4.51 21.01 -35.58
N ASN A 462 -3.56 20.20 -35.12
CA ASN A 462 -3.31 19.96 -33.70
C ASN A 462 -1.80 19.70 -33.51
N GLU A 463 -1.26 19.90 -32.31
CA GLU A 463 0.12 19.55 -31.97
C GLU A 463 0.19 19.09 -30.51
N PHE A 464 0.83 17.94 -30.30
CA PHE A 464 1.13 17.42 -28.97
C PHE A 464 2.62 17.12 -28.85
N SER A 465 3.22 17.55 -27.73
CA SER A 465 4.60 17.23 -27.41
C SER A 465 4.78 16.81 -25.95
N VAL A 466 5.77 15.97 -25.72
CA VAL A 466 6.26 15.60 -24.38
C VAL A 466 7.78 15.60 -24.36
N SER A 467 8.37 16.08 -23.27
CA SER A 467 9.81 16.15 -23.08
C SER A 467 10.24 15.80 -21.65
N TRP A 468 11.47 15.30 -21.54
CA TRP A 468 12.13 14.95 -20.28
C TRP A 468 13.47 15.66 -20.19
N ASN A 469 13.60 16.54 -19.19
CA ASN A 469 14.74 17.41 -18.98
C ASN A 469 15.15 18.21 -20.24
N GLY A 470 14.13 18.68 -20.98
CA GLY A 470 14.28 19.40 -22.25
C GLY A 470 14.58 18.53 -23.47
N ALA A 471 14.80 17.22 -23.31
CA ALA A 471 14.91 16.30 -24.43
C ALA A 471 13.51 15.88 -24.91
N THR A 472 13.19 16.12 -26.18
CA THR A 472 11.92 15.72 -26.79
C THR A 472 11.78 14.20 -26.81
N LEU A 473 10.68 13.70 -26.25
CA LEU A 473 10.29 12.29 -26.33
C LEU A 473 9.31 12.05 -27.47
N LEU A 474 8.39 12.99 -27.68
CA LEU A 474 7.43 13.03 -28.78
C LEU A 474 7.13 14.48 -29.11
N ASP A 475 6.98 14.79 -30.39
CA ASP A 475 6.54 16.10 -30.88
C ASP A 475 5.87 15.88 -32.24
N GLU A 476 4.54 15.81 -32.23
CA GLU A 476 3.74 15.44 -33.39
C GLU A 476 2.74 16.53 -33.73
N THR A 477 2.63 16.81 -35.03
CA THR A 477 1.63 17.73 -35.59
C THR A 477 0.62 16.94 -36.40
N ASN A 478 -0.64 17.36 -36.34
CA ASN A 478 -1.77 16.67 -36.97
C ASN A 478 -1.86 15.21 -36.48
N LEU A 479 -1.75 15.04 -35.16
CA LEU A 479 -1.90 13.76 -34.49
C LEU A 479 -3.27 13.17 -34.86
N PRO A 480 -3.31 11.93 -35.39
CA PRO A 480 -4.58 11.29 -35.74
C PRO A 480 -5.39 10.96 -34.48
N ALA A 481 -6.67 10.63 -34.68
CA ALA A 481 -7.54 10.21 -33.59
C ALA A 481 -6.91 9.04 -32.82
N THR A 482 -6.75 9.21 -31.51
CA THR A 482 -6.13 8.19 -30.65
C THR A 482 -7.17 7.36 -29.90
N GLY A 483 -8.34 7.95 -29.58
CA GLY A 483 -9.11 7.48 -28.42
C GLY A 483 -8.29 7.59 -27.14
N TRP A 484 -8.82 7.13 -25.99
CA TRP A 484 -8.00 7.01 -24.79
C TRP A 484 -6.87 6.00 -25.03
N THR A 485 -5.65 6.53 -25.14
CA THR A 485 -4.43 5.75 -25.36
C THR A 485 -3.44 6.04 -24.25
N ASN A 486 -2.93 4.98 -23.63
CA ASN A 486 -1.83 5.09 -22.67
C ASN A 486 -0.51 5.23 -23.42
N MET A 487 0.12 6.39 -23.29
CA MET A 487 1.40 6.73 -23.88
C MET A 487 2.50 6.46 -22.85
N GLN A 488 3.56 5.73 -23.23
CA GLN A 488 4.62 5.31 -22.31
C GLN A 488 6.03 5.58 -22.86
N PHE A 489 6.93 6.02 -21.98
CA PHE A 489 8.32 6.33 -22.29
C PHE A 489 9.25 5.83 -21.20
N LEU A 490 10.33 5.16 -21.59
CA LEU A 490 11.45 4.87 -20.70
C LEU A 490 12.37 6.10 -20.66
N VAL A 491 12.62 6.63 -19.46
CA VAL A 491 13.44 7.83 -19.27
C VAL A 491 14.44 7.61 -18.13
N THR A 492 15.63 8.19 -18.25
CA THR A 492 16.66 8.10 -17.21
C THR A 492 16.85 9.45 -16.53
N ALA A 493 16.86 9.47 -15.20
CA ALA A 493 17.18 10.68 -14.45
C ALA A 493 18.70 10.88 -14.40
N MET A 494 19.16 12.07 -14.80
CA MET A 494 20.59 12.42 -14.81
C MET A 494 21.04 13.20 -13.57
N GLY A 495 20.08 13.69 -12.77
CA GLY A 495 20.31 14.51 -11.59
C GLY A 495 19.31 14.19 -10.49
N THR A 496 19.37 14.93 -9.38
CA THR A 496 18.43 14.80 -8.26
C THR A 496 17.08 15.45 -8.55
N SER A 497 16.97 16.15 -9.68
CA SER A 497 15.74 16.72 -10.20
C SER A 497 15.69 16.57 -11.73
N THR A 498 14.48 16.46 -12.26
CA THR A 498 14.20 16.37 -13.70
C THR A 498 12.96 17.19 -14.04
N VAL A 499 12.89 17.74 -15.24
CA VAL A 499 11.72 18.50 -15.70
C VAL A 499 10.91 17.65 -16.66
N LEU A 500 9.67 17.34 -16.30
CA LEU A 500 8.69 16.78 -17.22
C LEU A 500 7.87 17.92 -17.81
N ALA A 501 7.69 17.95 -19.13
CA ALA A 501 6.86 18.97 -19.77
C ALA A 501 6.03 18.40 -20.93
N PHE A 502 4.80 18.91 -21.04
CA PHE A 502 3.82 18.62 -22.08
C PHE A 502 3.43 19.90 -22.80
N GLY A 503 3.28 19.83 -24.11
CA GLY A 503 2.82 20.93 -24.96
C GLY A 503 1.58 20.52 -25.76
N PHE A 504 0.65 21.46 -25.91
CA PHE A 504 -0.61 21.28 -26.60
C PHE A 504 -0.90 22.52 -27.44
N ARG A 505 -1.28 22.36 -28.71
CA ARG A 505 -1.67 23.48 -29.57
C ARG A 505 -2.78 23.14 -30.54
N ASP A 506 -3.56 24.18 -30.80
CA ASP A 506 -4.42 24.36 -31.97
C ASP A 506 -5.52 23.31 -32.23
N ASP A 507 -5.79 22.38 -31.32
CA ASP A 507 -6.82 21.34 -31.45
C ASP A 507 -8.25 21.95 -31.41
N PRO A 508 -9.04 21.76 -32.49
CA PRO A 508 -10.46 22.16 -32.55
C PRO A 508 -11.37 21.57 -31.47
N SER A 509 -10.99 20.43 -30.92
CA SER A 509 -11.76 19.62 -29.97
C SER A 509 -11.15 19.54 -28.57
N TYR A 510 -9.96 20.14 -28.38
CA TYR A 510 -9.07 19.95 -27.23
C TYR A 510 -8.46 18.53 -27.18
N PHE A 511 -7.27 18.43 -26.60
CA PHE A 511 -6.73 17.16 -26.12
C PHE A 511 -7.30 16.87 -24.73
N ASP A 512 -7.95 15.73 -24.53
CA ASP A 512 -8.20 15.22 -23.17
C ASP A 512 -6.94 14.50 -22.67
N PHE A 513 -6.54 14.79 -21.44
CA PHE A 513 -5.25 14.38 -20.88
C PHE A 513 -5.38 14.06 -19.39
N ASP A 514 -4.88 12.90 -18.99
CA ASP A 514 -5.15 12.37 -17.66
C ASP A 514 -4.07 11.39 -17.18
N ASP A 515 -4.13 11.04 -15.89
CA ASP A 515 -3.38 9.93 -15.27
C ASP A 515 -1.86 9.96 -15.56
N VAL A 516 -1.25 11.15 -15.45
CA VAL A 516 0.20 11.30 -15.61
C VAL A 516 0.94 10.65 -14.46
N SER A 517 1.85 9.75 -14.79
CA SER A 517 2.62 8.98 -13.83
C SER A 517 4.08 8.90 -14.26
N VAL A 518 5.00 9.10 -13.31
CA VAL A 518 6.42 8.80 -13.48
C VAL A 518 6.82 7.92 -12.32
N VAL A 519 7.16 6.67 -12.58
CA VAL A 519 7.48 5.69 -11.52
C VAL A 519 8.88 5.14 -11.72
N PRO A 520 9.70 4.99 -10.66
CA PRO A 520 10.98 4.32 -10.78
C PRO A 520 10.76 2.88 -11.21
N LEU A 521 11.50 2.43 -12.22
CA LEU A 521 11.47 1.03 -12.65
C LEU A 521 12.28 0.18 -11.68
N SER A 522 11.67 -0.92 -11.24
CA SER A 522 12.42 -1.93 -10.49
C SER A 522 13.47 -2.58 -11.40
N PRO A 523 14.70 -2.81 -10.92
CA PRO A 523 15.68 -3.57 -11.68
C PRO A 523 15.14 -4.95 -12.06
N PRO A 524 15.54 -5.50 -13.22
CA PRO A 524 15.22 -6.88 -13.57
C PRO A 524 15.82 -7.83 -12.53
N ALA A 525 15.01 -8.75 -12.03
CA ALA A 525 15.43 -9.71 -11.01
C ALA A 525 15.38 -11.13 -11.59
N ILE A 526 16.46 -11.89 -11.43
CA ILE A 526 16.47 -13.32 -11.75
C ILE A 526 15.77 -14.05 -10.61
N THR A 527 14.67 -14.72 -10.90
CA THR A 527 13.86 -15.48 -9.93
C THR A 527 14.09 -16.98 -10.01
N GLY A 528 14.73 -17.46 -11.08
CA GLY A 528 15.05 -18.87 -11.22
C GLY A 528 16.15 -19.11 -12.25
N ILE A 529 16.93 -20.17 -12.02
CA ILE A 529 17.95 -20.65 -12.97
C ILE A 529 17.77 -22.17 -13.10
N GLY A 530 17.52 -22.64 -14.32
CA GLY A 530 17.24 -24.05 -14.58
C GLY A 530 17.83 -24.56 -15.89
N PRO A 531 18.18 -25.85 -15.97
CA PRO A 531 18.64 -26.45 -17.22
C PRO A 531 17.50 -26.68 -18.22
N ALA A 532 17.78 -26.51 -19.52
CA ALA A 532 16.92 -26.94 -20.62
C ALA A 532 17.77 -27.59 -21.72
N GLY A 533 17.94 -28.92 -21.65
CA GLY A 533 18.90 -29.62 -22.52
C GLY A 533 20.34 -29.22 -22.18
N THR A 534 21.10 -28.74 -23.17
CA THR A 534 22.45 -28.15 -22.97
C THR A 534 22.41 -26.65 -22.63
N ASN A 535 21.23 -26.04 -22.63
CA ASN A 535 21.05 -24.61 -22.40
C ASN A 535 20.78 -24.33 -20.91
N LEU A 536 21.06 -23.09 -20.50
CA LEU A 536 20.66 -22.55 -19.20
C LEU A 536 19.52 -21.55 -19.41
N VAL A 537 18.42 -21.70 -18.67
CA VAL A 537 17.28 -20.79 -18.70
C VAL A 537 17.28 -19.96 -17.43
N LEU A 538 17.41 -18.64 -17.59
CA LEU A 538 17.18 -17.67 -16.53
C LEU A 538 15.71 -17.26 -16.60
N THR A 539 14.97 -17.47 -15.51
CA THR A 539 13.62 -16.92 -15.34
C THR A 539 13.77 -15.61 -14.58
N ALA A 540 13.13 -14.56 -15.07
CA ALA A 540 13.26 -13.22 -14.52
C ALA A 540 11.91 -12.50 -14.45
N THR A 541 11.87 -11.45 -13.63
CA THR A 541 10.73 -10.55 -13.46
C THR A 541 11.12 -9.10 -13.78
N ASN A 542 10.14 -8.20 -13.78
CA ASN A 542 10.29 -6.77 -14.06
C ASN A 542 10.80 -6.47 -15.49
N GLY A 543 10.41 -7.31 -16.46
CA GLY A 543 10.57 -7.03 -17.88
C GLY A 543 9.66 -5.88 -18.32
N PHE A 544 10.14 -5.02 -19.20
CA PHE A 544 9.36 -3.94 -19.83
C PHE A 544 9.32 -4.13 -21.35
N TRP A 545 8.20 -3.75 -21.97
CA TRP A 545 8.00 -3.81 -23.41
C TRP A 545 9.12 -3.07 -24.17
N ASN A 546 9.70 -3.72 -25.16
CA ASN A 546 10.84 -3.22 -25.94
C ASN A 546 12.11 -2.94 -25.11
N GLY A 547 12.12 -3.34 -23.83
CA GLY A 547 13.30 -3.34 -22.98
C GLY A 547 14.29 -4.39 -23.48
N THR A 548 15.55 -3.99 -23.63
CA THR A 548 16.62 -4.90 -24.04
C THR A 548 17.41 -5.28 -22.79
N TYR A 549 17.42 -6.56 -22.46
CA TYR A 549 18.04 -7.08 -21.24
C TYR A 549 19.31 -7.83 -21.56
N LEU A 550 20.41 -7.40 -20.95
CA LEU A 550 21.71 -8.03 -21.03
C LEU A 550 21.91 -8.96 -19.83
N ALA A 551 22.05 -10.26 -20.09
CA ALA A 551 22.51 -11.21 -19.10
C ALA A 551 24.04 -11.15 -19.02
N LEU A 552 24.54 -10.88 -17.82
CA LEU A 552 25.96 -10.79 -17.52
C LEU A 552 26.36 -11.96 -16.61
N THR A 553 27.56 -12.48 -16.77
CA THR A 553 28.13 -13.52 -15.90
C THR A 553 29.50 -13.16 -15.35
N SER A 554 29.81 -13.71 -14.17
CA SER A 554 31.11 -13.60 -13.50
C SER A 554 31.39 -14.84 -12.65
N THR A 555 32.66 -15.16 -12.43
CA THR A 555 33.09 -16.14 -11.42
C THR A 555 33.53 -15.47 -10.10
N ASN A 556 33.58 -14.14 -10.07
CA ASN A 556 33.94 -13.32 -8.91
C ASN A 556 32.85 -12.29 -8.66
N LEU A 557 32.02 -12.51 -7.64
CA LEU A 557 30.92 -11.61 -7.29
C LEU A 557 31.40 -10.19 -6.91
N ALA A 558 32.62 -10.05 -6.40
CA ALA A 558 33.15 -8.78 -5.91
C ALA A 558 33.69 -7.85 -7.02
N GLN A 559 33.76 -8.31 -8.27
CA GLN A 559 34.28 -7.47 -9.37
C GLN A 559 33.22 -6.44 -9.83
N PRO A 560 33.64 -5.23 -10.26
CA PRO A 560 32.71 -4.21 -10.75
C PRO A 560 31.86 -4.71 -11.92
N LEU A 561 30.58 -4.32 -11.99
CA LEU A 561 29.64 -4.74 -13.05
C LEU A 561 30.15 -4.46 -14.48
N SER A 562 30.97 -3.42 -14.66
CA SER A 562 31.61 -3.09 -15.94
C SER A 562 32.61 -4.15 -16.43
N GLN A 563 33.05 -5.06 -15.57
CA GLN A 563 33.95 -6.17 -15.88
C GLN A 563 33.24 -7.51 -16.03
N TRP A 564 31.91 -7.57 -15.84
CA TRP A 564 31.14 -8.79 -16.05
C TRP A 564 30.96 -9.05 -17.54
N THR A 565 30.95 -10.33 -17.92
CA THR A 565 30.91 -10.73 -19.33
C THR A 565 29.47 -10.88 -19.80
N PRO A 566 29.04 -10.21 -20.88
CA PRO A 566 27.74 -10.45 -21.49
C PRO A 566 27.65 -11.83 -22.11
N VAL A 567 26.55 -12.53 -21.86
CA VAL A 567 26.35 -13.92 -22.32
C VAL A 567 25.05 -14.12 -23.10
N ALA A 568 24.08 -13.23 -22.94
CA ALA A 568 22.86 -13.22 -23.75
C ALA A 568 22.24 -11.82 -23.73
N THR A 569 21.51 -11.50 -24.79
CA THR A 569 20.66 -10.31 -24.87
C THR A 569 19.26 -10.77 -25.25
N ASN A 570 18.24 -10.21 -24.60
CA ASN A 570 16.85 -10.47 -24.97
C ASN A 570 16.07 -9.17 -24.99
N THR A 571 15.42 -8.88 -26.12
CA THR A 571 14.49 -7.74 -26.25
C THR A 571 13.08 -8.27 -26.10
N LEU A 572 12.32 -7.68 -25.18
CA LEU A 572 10.98 -8.16 -24.88
C LEU A 572 9.94 -7.53 -25.81
N ASP A 573 8.98 -8.34 -26.24
CA ASP A 573 7.75 -7.94 -26.92
C ASP A 573 6.57 -7.88 -25.93
N GLY A 574 6.86 -7.67 -24.64
CA GLY A 574 5.90 -7.72 -23.54
C GLY A 574 6.51 -7.23 -22.23
N SER A 575 5.70 -6.67 -21.33
CA SER A 575 6.12 -6.37 -19.95
C SER A 575 5.74 -7.53 -19.00
N GLY A 576 6.55 -7.79 -17.97
CA GLY A 576 6.29 -8.82 -16.95
C GLY A 576 7.41 -9.86 -16.83
N PRO A 577 7.10 -11.07 -16.33
CA PRO A 577 8.06 -12.17 -16.26
C PRO A 577 8.52 -12.61 -17.64
N PHE A 578 9.80 -12.92 -17.77
CA PHE A 578 10.40 -13.32 -19.02
C PHE A 578 11.50 -14.36 -18.81
N THR A 579 11.94 -14.97 -19.90
CA THR A 579 13.04 -15.93 -19.87
C THR A 579 14.19 -15.46 -20.75
N ILE A 580 15.41 -15.76 -20.32
CA ILE A 580 16.62 -15.60 -21.13
C ILE A 580 17.28 -16.96 -21.26
N ILE A 581 17.50 -17.38 -22.50
CA ILE A 581 18.07 -18.68 -22.82
C ILE A 581 19.54 -18.50 -23.21
N LEU A 582 20.45 -19.03 -22.38
CA LEU A 582 21.87 -19.12 -22.70
C LEU A 582 22.10 -20.43 -23.44
N THR A 583 22.34 -20.32 -24.75
CA THR A 583 22.59 -21.47 -25.61
C THR A 583 23.91 -22.14 -25.24
N ASN A 584 23.91 -23.46 -25.04
CA ASN A 584 25.07 -24.23 -24.53
C ASN A 584 25.62 -23.70 -23.19
N GLY A 585 24.76 -23.11 -22.36
CA GLY A 585 25.12 -22.52 -21.07
C GLY A 585 25.48 -23.52 -19.97
N LEU A 586 25.26 -24.82 -20.17
CA LEU A 586 25.64 -25.88 -19.24
C LEU A 586 26.92 -26.55 -19.70
N ASN A 587 28.05 -26.23 -19.06
CA ASN A 587 29.30 -26.95 -19.23
C ASN A 587 29.77 -27.52 -17.88
N THR A 588 29.96 -28.83 -17.82
CA THR A 588 30.32 -29.55 -16.57
C THR A 588 31.71 -29.19 -16.04
N SER A 589 32.53 -28.48 -16.84
CA SER A 589 33.83 -27.95 -16.41
C SER A 589 33.79 -26.51 -15.90
N ASP A 590 32.63 -25.84 -15.91
CA ASP A 590 32.53 -24.45 -15.47
C ASP A 590 32.62 -24.32 -13.95
N SER A 591 33.43 -23.38 -13.48
CA SER A 591 33.44 -22.92 -12.08
C SER A 591 32.08 -22.33 -11.69
N LYS A 592 31.83 -22.13 -10.39
CA LYS A 592 30.63 -21.43 -9.91
C LYS A 592 30.51 -20.06 -10.61
N ARG A 593 29.43 -19.86 -11.37
CA ARG A 593 29.12 -18.61 -12.08
C ARG A 593 27.96 -17.90 -11.39
N PHE A 594 28.06 -16.59 -11.31
CA PHE A 594 27.01 -15.69 -10.90
C PHE A 594 26.38 -15.06 -12.14
N PHE A 595 25.10 -14.72 -12.06
CA PHE A 595 24.36 -14.09 -13.14
C PHE A 595 23.65 -12.85 -12.61
N ILE A 596 23.61 -11.80 -13.43
CA ILE A 596 22.81 -10.61 -13.18
C ILE A 596 22.20 -10.14 -14.51
N LEU A 597 21.04 -9.49 -14.42
CA LEU A 597 20.40 -8.84 -15.56
C LEU A 597 20.60 -7.33 -15.47
N ARG A 598 20.85 -6.72 -16.62
CA ARG A 598 20.92 -5.27 -16.79
C ARG A 598 19.96 -4.87 -17.91
N LEU A 599 19.21 -3.79 -17.72
CA LEU A 599 18.51 -3.11 -18.82
C LEU A 599 19.54 -2.31 -19.61
N ASP A 600 19.58 -2.52 -20.92
CA ASP A 600 20.52 -1.92 -21.88
C ASP A 600 19.93 -0.71 -22.61
#